data_AF-A0A9K3HVH8-F1
#
_entry.id   AF-A0A9K3HVH8-F1
#
_cell.length_a   1.000
_cell.length_b   1.000
_cell.length_c   1.000
_cell.angle_alpha   90.00
_cell.angle_beta   90.00
_cell.angle_gamma   90.00
#
_symmetry.space_group_name_H-M   'P 1'
#
loop_
_entity.id
_entity.type
_entity.pdbx_description
1 polymer ?
#
loop_
_entity_poly.entity_id
_entity_poly.type
_entity_poly.pdbx_seq_one_letter_code
_entity_poly.pdbx_strand_id
1 'polypeptide(L)'
;MADSCNSSYGSSSSSGMRAYLKKRIEDQIAEDKSCKDLLETNIYRVRENMKMREEIFNLLSGMSDSSVKEVAMMFMVDLGKRDEKQLKQLADAISVLGCSMDTKIQFLETYF
;
A
#
# COMPACT_ATOMS: atom_id res chain seq x y z
N MET A 1 34.86 -24.02 -55.15
CA MET A 1 33.45 -24.23 -54.78
C MET A 1 33.24 -23.50 -53.47
N ALA A 2 32.58 -22.34 -53.54
CA ALA A 2 32.21 -21.55 -52.39
C ALA A 2 30.71 -21.79 -52.19
N ASP A 3 30.34 -22.43 -51.07
CA ASP A 3 28.94 -22.51 -50.66
C ASP A 3 28.76 -21.65 -49.42
N SER A 4 27.90 -20.66 -49.61
CA SER A 4 27.54 -19.59 -48.70
C SER A 4 26.75 -20.13 -47.52
N CYS A 5 27.29 -20.02 -46.31
CA CYS A 5 26.50 -20.09 -45.09
C CYS A 5 25.68 -18.80 -44.95
N ASN A 6 24.45 -18.84 -45.46
CA ASN A 6 23.46 -17.79 -45.24
C ASN A 6 22.83 -17.98 -43.85
N SER A 7 23.44 -17.38 -42.82
CA SER A 7 22.89 -17.37 -41.46
C SER A 7 21.96 -16.17 -41.27
N SER A 8 20.70 -16.34 -41.65
CA SER A 8 19.63 -15.41 -41.28
C SER A 8 19.15 -15.71 -39.85
N TYR A 9 19.93 -15.31 -38.85
CA TYR A 9 19.48 -15.25 -37.45
C TYR A 9 19.48 -13.81 -36.98
N GLY A 10 18.33 -13.14 -37.05
CA GLY A 10 18.20 -11.82 -36.46
C GLY A 10 16.82 -11.23 -36.70
N SER A 11 15.95 -11.30 -35.69
CA SER A 11 14.94 -10.26 -35.32
C SER A 11 13.70 -10.75 -34.54
N SER A 12 13.61 -11.99 -34.03
CA SER A 12 12.40 -12.41 -33.25
C SER A 12 12.55 -12.36 -31.72
N SER A 13 13.78 -12.32 -31.19
CA SER A 13 14.04 -12.43 -29.74
C SER A 13 13.81 -11.13 -28.95
N SER A 14 14.10 -9.96 -29.52
CA SER A 14 13.99 -8.68 -28.78
C SER A 14 12.54 -8.21 -28.62
N SER A 15 11.67 -8.48 -29.61
CA SER A 15 10.26 -8.10 -29.58
C SER A 15 9.48 -8.89 -28.52
N GLY A 16 9.75 -10.19 -28.38
CA GLY A 16 9.10 -11.05 -27.38
C GLY A 16 9.48 -10.68 -25.94
N MET A 17 10.77 -10.39 -25.69
CA MET A 17 11.23 -9.95 -24.37
C MET A 17 10.65 -8.58 -24.00
N ARG A 18 10.56 -7.65 -24.96
CA ARG A 18 9.93 -6.35 -24.76
C ARG A 18 8.45 -6.52 -24.36
N ALA A 19 7.67 -7.28 -25.13
CA ALA A 19 6.26 -7.53 -24.80
C ALA A 19 6.07 -8.19 -23.43
N TYR A 20 6.95 -9.13 -23.05
CA TYR A 20 6.93 -9.76 -21.73
C TYR A 20 7.17 -8.75 -20.60
N LEU A 21 8.20 -7.91 -20.72
CA LEU A 21 8.52 -6.90 -19.71
C LEU A 21 7.40 -5.88 -19.55
N LYS A 22 6.81 -5.42 -20.67
CA LYS A 22 5.64 -4.51 -20.64
C LYS A 22 4.52 -5.10 -19.80
N LYS A 23 4.10 -6.32 -20.15
CA LYS A 23 3.02 -7.03 -19.46
C LYS A 23 3.34 -7.22 -17.98
N ARG A 24 4.59 -7.59 -17.64
CA ARG A 24 4.98 -7.79 -16.24
C ARG A 24 4.87 -6.52 -15.41
N ILE A 25 5.22 -5.36 -15.98
CA ILE A 25 5.10 -4.06 -15.30
C ILE A 25 3.63 -3.65 -15.17
N GLU A 26 2.82 -3.87 -16.19
CA GLU A 26 1.35 -3.66 -16.13
C GLU A 26 0.71 -4.52 -15.02
N ASP A 27 1.09 -5.80 -14.93
CA ASP A 27 0.63 -6.71 -13.88
C ASP A 27 1.05 -6.20 -12.48
N GLN A 28 2.29 -5.73 -12.32
CA GLN A 28 2.76 -5.14 -11.06
C GLN A 28 2.01 -3.86 -10.66
N ILE A 29 1.64 -3.01 -11.62
CA ILE A 29 0.82 -1.82 -11.34
C ILE A 29 -0.56 -2.24 -10.84
N ALA A 30 -1.16 -3.29 -11.44
CA ALA A 30 -2.45 -3.82 -10.98
C ALA A 30 -2.36 -4.43 -9.58
N GLU A 31 -1.29 -5.20 -9.29
CA GLU A 31 -1.00 -5.73 -7.95
C GLU A 31 -0.84 -4.60 -6.92
N ASP A 32 -0.05 -3.57 -7.24
CA ASP A 32 0.18 -2.40 -6.37
C ASP A 32 -1.14 -1.64 -6.11
N LYS A 33 -1.99 -1.47 -7.12
CA LYS A 33 -3.29 -0.82 -6.96
C LYS A 33 -4.19 -1.59 -5.99
N SER A 34 -4.27 -2.90 -6.14
CA SER A 34 -5.03 -3.77 -5.22
C SER A 34 -4.50 -3.68 -3.78
N CYS A 35 -3.17 -3.65 -3.63
CA CYS A 35 -2.53 -3.47 -2.32
C CYS A 35 -2.88 -2.11 -1.70
N LYS A 36 -2.88 -1.03 -2.51
CA LYS A 36 -3.28 0.31 -2.06
C LYS A 36 -4.72 0.33 -1.55
N ASP A 37 -5.66 -0.28 -2.26
CA ASP A 37 -7.07 -0.35 -1.86
C ASP A 37 -7.25 -1.08 -0.51
N LEU A 38 -6.46 -2.14 -0.27
CA LEU A 38 -6.42 -2.84 1.03
C LEU A 38 -5.87 -1.96 2.16
N LEU A 39 -4.81 -1.20 1.89
CA LEU A 39 -4.24 -0.26 2.88
C LEU A 39 -5.23 0.87 3.21
N GLU A 40 -5.94 1.41 2.23
CA GLU A 40 -6.99 2.41 2.43
C GLU A 40 -8.15 1.86 3.26
N THR A 41 -8.55 0.61 3.03
CA THR A 41 -9.54 -0.09 3.86
C THR A 41 -9.07 -0.21 5.32
N ASN A 42 -7.79 -0.50 5.54
CA ASN A 42 -7.23 -0.56 6.90
C ASN A 42 -7.19 0.82 7.57
N ILE A 43 -6.89 1.89 6.84
CA ILE A 43 -6.98 3.27 7.36
C ILE A 43 -8.40 3.56 7.84
N TYR A 44 -9.41 3.20 7.03
CA TYR A 44 -10.81 3.36 7.42
C TYR A 44 -11.13 2.62 8.72
N ARG A 45 -10.72 1.36 8.85
CA ARG A 45 -10.94 0.56 10.07
C ARG A 45 -10.27 1.17 11.31
N VAL A 46 -9.04 1.66 11.19
CA VAL A 46 -8.35 2.31 12.32
C VAL A 46 -9.08 3.59 12.73
N ARG A 47 -9.58 4.39 11.79
CA ARG A 47 -10.38 5.59 12.09
C ARG A 47 -11.68 5.25 12.81
N GLU A 48 -12.40 4.21 12.39
CA GLU A 48 -13.61 3.76 13.09
C GLU A 48 -13.29 3.28 14.53
N ASN A 49 -12.18 2.58 14.73
CA ASN A 49 -11.73 2.19 16.08
C ASN A 49 -11.43 3.40 16.97
N MET A 50 -10.80 4.44 16.41
CA MET A 50 -10.55 5.69 17.13
C MET A 50 -11.85 6.38 17.53
N LYS A 51 -12.83 6.44 16.63
CA LYS A 51 -14.14 7.04 16.90
C LYS A 51 -14.90 6.29 18.00
N MET A 52 -14.98 4.97 17.91
CA MET A 52 -15.60 4.14 18.96
C MET A 52 -14.90 4.35 20.31
N ARG A 53 -13.58 4.52 20.30
CA ARG A 53 -12.83 4.78 21.52
C ARG A 53 -13.13 6.14 22.12
N GLU A 54 -13.28 7.17 21.30
CA GLU A 54 -13.67 8.50 21.74
C GLU A 54 -15.05 8.46 22.42
N GLU A 55 -16.00 7.69 21.87
CA GLU A 55 -17.30 7.45 22.50
C GLU A 55 -17.16 6.78 23.88
N ILE A 56 -16.33 5.74 23.99
CA ILE A 56 -16.07 5.07 25.28
C ILE A 56 -15.39 6.04 26.26
N PHE A 57 -14.44 6.84 25.81
CA PHE A 57 -13.75 7.83 26.64
C PHE A 57 -14.72 8.87 27.21
N ASN A 58 -15.66 9.34 26.39
CA ASN A 58 -16.71 10.27 26.81
C ASN A 58 -17.64 9.66 27.85
N LEU A 59 -18.04 8.39 27.67
CA LEU A 59 -18.84 7.65 28.65
C LEU A 59 -18.11 7.50 29.99
N LEU A 60 -16.83 7.09 29.95
CA LEU A 60 -16.00 6.96 31.16
C LEU A 60 -15.84 8.30 31.89
N SER A 61 -15.70 9.40 31.14
CA SER A 61 -15.54 10.75 31.71
C SER A 61 -16.73 11.17 32.57
N GLY A 62 -17.95 10.73 32.24
CA GLY A 62 -19.17 10.98 33.00
C GLY A 62 -19.41 10.06 34.20
N MET A 63 -18.61 9.00 34.36
CA MET A 63 -18.71 8.11 35.52
C MET A 63 -18.09 8.73 36.77
N SER A 64 -18.61 8.35 37.93
CA SER A 64 -17.98 8.69 39.22
C SER A 64 -16.56 8.15 39.30
N ASP A 65 -15.68 8.87 39.99
CA ASP A 65 -14.28 8.48 40.09
C ASP A 65 -14.11 7.14 40.80
N SER A 66 -13.30 6.28 40.19
CA SER A 66 -12.94 4.96 40.70
C SER A 66 -11.60 4.53 40.09
N SER A 67 -10.88 3.65 40.79
CA SER A 67 -9.63 3.08 40.30
C SER A 67 -9.81 2.32 38.97
N VAL A 68 -10.97 1.69 38.77
CA VAL A 68 -11.31 1.00 37.50
C VAL A 68 -11.43 1.99 36.35
N LYS A 69 -12.08 3.14 36.58
CA LYS A 69 -12.19 4.23 35.58
C LYS A 69 -10.81 4.75 35.20
N GLU A 70 -9.95 5.03 36.18
CA GLU A 70 -8.58 5.51 35.93
C GLU A 70 -7.77 4.54 35.06
N VAL A 71 -7.78 3.26 35.42
CA VAL A 71 -7.10 2.20 34.67
C VAL A 71 -7.66 2.09 33.25
N ALA A 72 -8.98 2.09 33.09
CA ALA A 72 -9.63 2.04 31.78
C ALA A 72 -9.24 3.24 30.91
N MET A 73 -9.26 4.46 31.46
CA MET A 73 -8.84 5.67 30.73
C MET A 73 -7.37 5.61 30.32
N MET A 74 -6.47 5.09 31.18
CA MET A 74 -5.06 4.92 30.83
C MET A 74 -4.89 3.97 29.63
N PHE A 75 -5.62 2.84 29.61
CA PHE A 75 -5.62 1.93 28.47
C PHE A 75 -6.15 2.58 27.19
N MET A 76 -7.19 3.43 27.28
CA MET A 76 -7.72 4.15 26.11
C MET A 76 -6.69 5.10 25.51
N VAL A 77 -5.93 5.82 26.35
CA VAL A 77 -4.85 6.70 25.90
C VAL A 77 -3.75 5.91 25.20
N ASP A 78 -3.32 4.79 25.76
CA ASP A 78 -2.27 3.95 25.16
C ASP A 78 -2.71 3.28 23.87
N LEU A 79 -3.98 2.89 23.76
CA LEU A 79 -4.55 2.47 22.49
C LEU A 79 -4.57 3.63 21.49
N GLY A 80 -4.89 4.87 21.91
CA GLY A 80 -4.94 6.05 21.04
C GLY A 80 -3.62 6.32 20.34
N LYS A 81 -2.52 6.30 21.10
CA LYS A 81 -1.16 6.42 20.58
C LYS A 81 -0.80 5.31 19.58
N ARG A 82 -1.32 4.09 19.80
CA ARG A 82 -1.09 2.96 18.88
C ARG A 82 -1.82 3.18 17.56
N ASP A 83 -3.07 3.64 17.58
CA ASP A 83 -3.83 3.94 16.36
C ASP A 83 -3.18 5.05 15.55
N GLU A 84 -2.73 6.14 16.20
CA GLU A 84 -2.01 7.23 15.53
C GLU A 84 -0.74 6.72 14.84
N LYS A 85 0.04 5.88 15.54
CA LYS A 85 1.24 5.26 14.96
C LYS A 85 0.88 4.38 13.75
N GLN A 86 -0.18 3.57 13.86
CA GLN A 86 -0.64 2.71 12.77
C GLN A 86 -1.11 3.53 11.57
N LEU A 87 -1.88 4.60 11.78
CA LEU A 87 -2.32 5.50 10.70
C LEU A 87 -1.15 6.12 9.97
N LYS A 88 -0.12 6.58 10.71
CA LYS A 88 1.10 7.11 10.10
C LYS A 88 1.79 6.05 9.25
N GLN A 89 1.99 4.85 9.77
CA GLN A 89 2.64 3.75 9.05
C GLN A 89 1.87 3.35 7.78
N LEU A 90 0.54 3.31 7.83
CA LEU A 90 -0.31 3.02 6.67
C LEU A 90 -0.23 4.14 5.62
N ALA A 91 -0.24 5.41 6.05
CA ALA A 91 -0.11 6.54 5.15
C ALA A 91 1.26 6.57 4.46
N ASP A 92 2.34 6.32 5.20
CA ASP A 92 3.69 6.22 4.67
C ASP A 92 3.80 5.08 3.63
N ALA A 93 3.21 3.91 3.92
CA ALA A 93 3.18 2.79 2.98
C ALA A 93 2.42 3.11 1.68
N ILE A 94 1.26 3.76 1.77
CA ILE A 94 0.50 4.22 0.59
C ILE A 94 1.31 5.21 -0.22
N SER A 95 2.03 6.14 0.42
CA SER A 95 2.87 7.11 -0.29
C SER A 95 3.98 6.44 -1.07
N VAL A 96 4.69 5.49 -0.45
CA VAL A 96 5.77 4.73 -1.12
C VAL A 96 5.22 3.93 -2.29
N LEU A 97 4.07 3.27 -2.10
CA LEU A 97 3.40 2.50 -3.14
C LEU A 97 2.95 3.37 -4.31
N GLY A 98 2.41 4.56 -4.01
CA GLY A 98 2.06 5.58 -5.01
C GLY A 98 3.26 5.98 -5.88
N CYS A 99 4.37 6.37 -5.26
CA CYS A 99 5.60 6.73 -5.98
C CYS A 99 6.14 5.58 -6.85
N SER A 100 6.07 4.34 -6.33
CA SER A 100 6.46 3.13 -7.06
C SER A 100 5.60 2.92 -8.32
N MET A 101 4.27 3.06 -8.21
CA MET A 101 3.37 2.97 -9.36
C MET A 101 3.62 4.09 -10.37
N ASP A 102 3.76 5.33 -9.93
CA ASP A 102 4.02 6.48 -10.81
C ASP A 102 5.30 6.28 -11.62
N THR A 103 6.36 5.76 -10.97
CA THR A 103 7.63 5.42 -11.63
C THR A 103 7.43 4.34 -12.70
N LYS A 104 6.65 3.30 -12.40
CA LYS A 104 6.34 2.23 -13.37
C LYS A 104 5.54 2.75 -14.56
N ILE A 105 4.55 3.62 -14.32
CA ILE A 105 3.75 4.26 -15.37
C ILE A 105 4.63 5.12 -16.28
N GLN A 106 5.44 6.01 -15.69
CA GLN A 106 6.37 6.85 -16.46
C GLN A 106 7.36 6.01 -17.28
N PHE A 107 7.85 4.90 -16.73
CA PHE A 107 8.71 3.97 -17.46
C PHE A 107 7.98 3.35 -18.67
N LEU A 108 6.73 2.91 -18.49
CA LEU A 108 5.93 2.40 -19.61
C LEU A 108 5.71 3.47 -20.67
N GLU A 109 5.32 4.69 -20.29
CA GLU A 109 5.07 5.80 -21.23
C GLU A 109 6.33 6.23 -22.00
N THR A 110 7.50 6.13 -21.36
CA THR A 110 8.78 6.57 -21.97
C THR A 110 9.36 5.52 -22.91
N TYR A 111 9.22 4.23 -22.59
CA TYR A 111 9.98 3.15 -23.23
C TYR A 111 9.14 2.16 -24.03
N PHE A 112 7.80 2.24 -24.01
CA PHE A 112 6.90 1.31 -24.69
C PHE A 112 5.81 1.98 -25.52
#